data_AF-A0A2I1GCD0-F1
#
_entry.id   AF-A0A2I1GCD0-F1
#
_cell.length_a   1.000
_cell.length_b   1.000
_cell.length_c   1.000
_cell.angle_alpha   90.00
_cell.angle_beta   90.00
_cell.angle_gamma   90.00
#
_symmetry.space_group_name_H-M   'P 1'
#
loop_
_entity.id
_entity.type
_entity.pdbx_description
1 polymer ?
#
loop_
_entity_poly.entity_id
_entity_poly.type
_entity_poly.pdbx_seq_one_letter_code
_entity_poly.pdbx_strand_id
1 'polypeptide(L)'
;MLKMSEVQQCQGAGCTKEAKLQCPTCLKLNISGSFFCSQDCFKKNWPTHKSVHQTLYIPNFPYTGTLRALYPLSPRRQVPPHIERPDYADHPQGISKSEKTAKAKAFIKVLNKEEIEGVRTVCKLAREVLDIGAATVKPGVTTDEIDRVIHEATIERDSYPSPLNYYEFPKSCCISVNEVICHGIPDRRELVEGDIVNLDVSLYHKGFHGDLNETYPVGIIDEESIKLIKTAKDCLDKAIDCVKPGFLYRDLGAVIEKNAKANNCSVARTYCGHGIHRLFHCAPNIPHYAIVTETGVEILTAGKNERRFVPDPNTGVK
;
A
#
# COMPACT_ATOMS: atom_id res chain seq x y z
N MET A 1 -3.82 28.08 -35.49
CA MET A 1 -4.79 27.46 -34.55
C MET A 1 -4.48 27.97 -33.15
N LEU A 2 -5.28 28.91 -32.65
CA LEU A 2 -5.15 29.45 -31.29
C LEU A 2 -5.60 28.37 -30.29
N LYS A 3 -4.74 28.02 -29.33
CA LYS A 3 -5.11 27.20 -28.17
C LYS A 3 -6.26 27.89 -27.44
N MET A 4 -7.43 27.27 -27.42
CA MET A 4 -8.50 27.68 -26.51
C MET A 4 -7.97 27.48 -25.08
N SER A 5 -7.83 28.56 -24.32
CA SER A 5 -7.46 28.49 -22.91
C SER A 5 -8.60 27.79 -22.16
N GLU A 6 -8.32 26.65 -21.53
CA GLU A 6 -9.27 26.01 -20.63
C GLU A 6 -9.67 27.00 -19.53
N VAL A 7 -10.96 27.30 -19.48
CA VAL A 7 -11.55 28.16 -18.46
C VAL A 7 -11.47 27.43 -17.12
N GLN A 8 -10.62 27.91 -16.22
CA GLN A 8 -10.45 27.28 -14.91
C GLN A 8 -11.58 27.69 -13.97
N GLN A 9 -12.21 26.72 -13.31
CA GLN A 9 -13.30 26.97 -12.38
C GLN A 9 -12.80 27.36 -10.98
N CYS A 10 -13.56 28.22 -10.30
CA CYS A 10 -13.31 28.57 -8.91
C CYS A 10 -13.50 27.35 -7.99
N GLN A 11 -12.57 27.16 -7.06
CA GLN A 11 -12.61 26.06 -6.08
C GLN A 11 -13.14 26.51 -4.71
N GLY A 12 -13.67 27.73 -4.60
CA GLY A 12 -14.34 28.17 -3.39
C GLY A 12 -15.58 27.31 -3.12
N ALA A 13 -15.78 26.91 -1.86
CA ALA A 13 -16.93 26.08 -1.48
C ALA A 13 -18.25 26.75 -1.88
N GLY A 14 -19.03 26.06 -2.71
CA GLY A 14 -20.31 26.56 -3.25
C GLY A 14 -20.17 27.65 -4.32
N CYS A 15 -18.99 27.81 -4.94
CA CYS A 15 -18.76 28.79 -6.01
C CYS A 15 -18.65 28.10 -7.36
N THR A 16 -19.45 28.53 -8.34
CA THR A 16 -19.45 28.02 -9.71
C THR A 16 -18.91 29.03 -10.72
N LYS A 17 -18.37 30.15 -10.24
CA LYS A 17 -17.84 31.22 -11.10
C LYS A 17 -16.52 30.81 -11.73
N GLU A 18 -16.21 31.40 -12.87
CA GLU A 18 -14.90 31.33 -13.50
C GLU A 18 -13.82 31.93 -12.59
N ALA A 19 -12.68 31.26 -12.51
CA ALA A 19 -11.55 31.71 -11.73
C ALA A 19 -10.77 32.80 -12.46
N LYS A 20 -10.31 33.79 -11.69
CA LYS A 20 -9.50 34.91 -12.19
C LYS A 20 -8.20 35.10 -11.40
N LEU A 21 -8.07 34.38 -10.29
CA LEU A 21 -6.97 34.48 -9.35
C LEU A 21 -6.48 33.09 -8.99
N GLN A 22 -5.19 33.01 -8.68
CA GLN A 22 -4.55 31.79 -8.17
C GLN A 22 -3.92 32.09 -6.81
N CYS A 23 -3.90 31.12 -5.90
CA CYS A 23 -3.23 31.33 -4.62
C CYS A 23 -1.72 31.54 -4.81
N PRO A 24 -1.14 32.64 -4.31
CA PRO A 24 0.29 32.91 -4.47
C PRO A 24 1.18 31.92 -3.70
N THR A 25 0.67 31.33 -2.61
CA THR A 25 1.40 30.29 -1.86
C THR A 25 1.43 28.97 -2.63
N CYS A 26 0.30 28.55 -3.22
CA CYS A 26 0.28 27.38 -4.11
C CYS A 26 1.22 27.55 -5.31
N LEU A 27 1.27 28.73 -5.93
CA LEU A 27 2.22 29.03 -7.00
C LEU A 27 3.67 28.84 -6.57
N LYS A 28 4.04 29.32 -5.37
CA LYS A 28 5.38 29.15 -4.81
C LYS A 28 5.69 27.70 -4.44
N LEU A 29 4.71 26.95 -3.95
CA LEU A 29 4.83 25.55 -3.53
C LEU A 29 4.56 24.54 -4.67
N ASN A 30 4.49 25.04 -5.91
CA ASN A 30 4.19 24.28 -7.12
C ASN A 30 2.96 23.35 -6.97
N ILE A 31 1.90 23.85 -6.30
CA ILE A 31 0.63 23.16 -6.08
C ILE A 31 -0.34 23.55 -7.20
N SER A 32 -0.67 22.61 -8.07
CA SER A 32 -1.64 22.81 -9.15
C SER A 32 -3.07 22.82 -8.63
N GLY A 33 -3.97 23.58 -9.28
CA GLY A 33 -5.39 23.57 -8.95
C GLY A 33 -5.70 24.36 -7.68
N SER A 34 -5.38 25.66 -7.66
CA SER A 34 -5.70 26.57 -6.55
C SER A 34 -6.28 27.89 -7.08
N PHE A 35 -7.53 27.83 -7.52
CA PHE A 35 -8.14 28.87 -8.36
C PHE A 35 -9.37 29.49 -7.69
N PHE A 36 -9.46 30.83 -7.73
CA PHE A 36 -10.51 31.61 -7.08
C PHE A 36 -11.08 32.68 -8.01
N CYS A 37 -12.39 32.92 -7.95
CA CYS A 37 -13.05 33.91 -8.81
C CYS A 37 -12.79 35.37 -8.41
N SER A 38 -12.46 35.62 -7.14
CA SER A 38 -12.22 36.97 -6.60
C SER A 38 -11.45 36.91 -5.27
N GLN A 39 -10.89 38.05 -4.85
CA GLN A 39 -10.15 38.17 -3.59
C GLN A 39 -11.04 37.85 -2.37
N ASP A 40 -12.32 38.21 -2.42
CA ASP A 40 -13.27 37.91 -1.34
C ASP A 40 -13.58 36.42 -1.26
N CYS A 41 -13.71 35.75 -2.41
CA CYS A 41 -13.87 34.30 -2.47
C CYS A 41 -12.65 33.60 -1.87
N PHE A 42 -11.43 34.06 -2.22
CA PHE A 42 -10.19 33.56 -1.63
C PHE A 42 -10.16 33.75 -0.11
N LYS A 43 -10.44 34.97 0.40
CA LYS A 43 -10.45 35.25 1.85
C LYS A 43 -11.48 34.39 2.60
N LYS A 44 -12.69 34.24 2.07
CA LYS A 44 -13.75 33.41 2.66
C LYS A 44 -13.34 31.94 2.76
N ASN A 45 -12.62 31.44 1.76
CA ASN A 45 -12.16 30.05 1.71
C ASN A 45 -10.77 29.86 2.31
N TRP A 46 -10.08 30.92 2.73
CA TRP A 46 -8.74 30.83 3.32
C TRP A 46 -8.65 29.91 4.54
N PRO A 47 -9.61 29.88 5.49
CA PRO A 47 -9.52 29.00 6.66
C PRO A 47 -9.41 27.51 6.31
N THR A 48 -10.08 27.08 5.23
CA THR A 48 -10.02 25.70 4.73
C THR A 48 -8.89 25.52 3.73
N HIS A 49 -8.65 26.50 2.85
CA HIS A 49 -7.61 26.42 1.83
C HIS A 49 -6.19 26.44 2.41
N LYS A 50 -5.95 27.14 3.52
CA LYS A 50 -4.61 27.24 4.12
C LYS A 50 -4.04 25.89 4.58
N SER A 51 -4.86 24.87 4.83
CA SER A 51 -4.39 23.52 5.15
C SER A 51 -3.71 22.83 3.95
N VAL A 52 -4.05 23.24 2.72
CA VAL A 52 -3.37 22.82 1.48
C VAL A 52 -1.92 23.33 1.46
N HIS A 53 -1.58 24.35 2.25
CA HIS A 53 -0.21 24.84 2.41
C HIS A 53 0.52 24.24 3.61
N GLN A 54 -0.20 23.53 4.47
CA GLN A 54 0.42 22.83 5.58
C GLN A 54 1.00 21.54 5.01
N THR A 55 2.32 21.54 4.75
CA THR A 55 3.08 20.34 5.08
C THR A 55 2.68 20.01 6.51
N LEU A 56 2.16 18.80 6.79
CA LEU A 56 2.10 18.32 8.16
C LEU A 56 3.56 18.14 8.63
N TYR A 57 4.20 19.27 8.94
CA TYR A 57 5.30 19.31 9.87
C TYR A 57 4.64 18.96 11.20
N ILE A 58 4.65 17.69 11.57
CA ILE A 58 4.26 17.23 12.90
C ILE A 58 5.39 17.72 13.81
N PRO A 59 5.23 18.87 14.48
CA PRO A 59 6.31 19.44 15.25
C PRO A 59 6.64 18.43 16.35
N ASN A 60 7.92 18.07 16.49
CA ASN A 60 8.43 17.15 17.49
C ASN A 60 8.14 15.66 17.29
N PHE A 61 7.70 15.20 16.09
CA PHE A 61 7.76 13.76 15.81
C PHE A 61 9.22 13.32 15.57
N PRO A 62 9.76 12.37 16.36
CA PRO A 62 11.15 11.95 16.25
C PRO A 62 11.29 10.96 15.08
N TYR A 63 11.45 11.47 13.86
CA TYR A 63 11.73 10.64 12.69
C TYR A 63 13.04 9.84 12.89
N THR A 64 13.01 8.57 12.52
CA THR A 64 14.15 7.64 12.64
C THR A 64 15.20 7.84 11.55
N GLY A 65 14.80 8.40 10.41
CA GLY A 65 15.67 8.66 9.26
C GLY A 65 15.44 10.03 8.62
N THR A 66 15.77 10.14 7.34
CA THR A 66 15.73 11.40 6.59
C THR A 66 14.41 11.62 5.87
N LEU A 67 13.61 10.57 5.65
CA LEU A 67 12.33 10.66 4.97
C LEU A 67 11.31 11.46 5.79
N ARG A 68 10.48 12.22 5.07
CA ARG A 68 9.38 13.01 5.61
C ARG A 68 8.16 12.85 4.71
N ALA A 69 6.98 12.77 5.32
CA ALA A 69 5.73 12.78 4.59
C ALA A 69 5.47 14.18 3.99
N LEU A 70 5.14 14.25 2.71
CA LEU A 70 4.92 15.50 1.98
C LEU A 70 3.45 15.71 1.63
N TYR A 71 2.83 16.59 2.41
CA TYR A 71 1.43 16.99 2.30
C TYR A 71 1.23 18.27 1.46
N PRO A 72 -0.01 18.57 1.05
CA PRO A 72 -1.23 17.76 1.18
C PRO A 72 -1.18 16.53 0.27
N LEU A 73 -1.83 15.45 0.70
CA LEU A 73 -2.10 14.32 -0.20
C LEU A 73 -3.07 14.78 -1.30
N SER A 74 -2.93 14.24 -2.51
CA SER A 74 -3.98 14.44 -3.51
C SER A 74 -5.30 13.82 -3.05
N PRO A 75 -6.46 14.34 -3.52
CA PRO A 75 -7.77 13.80 -3.16
C PRO A 75 -7.87 12.30 -3.44
N ARG A 76 -8.68 11.59 -2.65
CA ARG A 76 -8.95 10.17 -2.87
C ARG A 76 -9.50 9.96 -4.29
N ARG A 77 -8.86 9.06 -5.03
CA ARG A 77 -9.22 8.73 -6.42
C ARG A 77 -10.56 8.01 -6.47
N GLN A 78 -11.33 8.27 -7.51
CA GLN A 78 -12.69 7.72 -7.68
C GLN A 78 -12.63 6.38 -8.40
N VAL A 79 -13.35 5.40 -7.87
CA VAL A 79 -13.55 4.11 -8.54
C VAL A 79 -14.93 4.15 -9.22
N PRO A 80 -15.02 3.89 -10.53
CA PRO A 80 -16.30 3.85 -11.25
C PRO A 80 -17.34 2.91 -10.60
N PRO A 81 -18.65 3.28 -10.61
CA PRO A 81 -19.70 2.50 -9.94
C PRO A 81 -19.92 1.07 -10.48
N HIS A 82 -19.45 0.75 -11.68
CA HIS A 82 -19.60 -0.58 -12.29
C HIS A 82 -18.60 -1.60 -11.74
N ILE A 83 -17.53 -1.15 -11.10
CA ILE A 83 -16.51 -2.03 -10.52
C ILE A 83 -17.04 -2.62 -9.22
N GLU A 84 -16.96 -3.94 -9.10
CA GLU A 84 -17.34 -4.64 -7.87
C GLU A 84 -16.45 -4.21 -6.70
N ARG A 85 -17.05 -3.97 -5.53
CA ARG A 85 -16.39 -3.38 -4.37
C ARG A 85 -16.36 -4.36 -3.20
N PRO A 86 -15.23 -4.48 -2.47
CA PRO A 86 -15.20 -5.26 -1.24
C PRO A 86 -16.04 -4.59 -0.14
N ASP A 87 -16.40 -5.35 0.90
CA ASP A 87 -17.37 -4.92 1.93
C ASP A 87 -16.95 -3.68 2.74
N TYR A 88 -15.66 -3.36 2.75
CA TYR A 88 -15.10 -2.20 3.43
C TYR A 88 -15.05 -0.93 2.57
N ALA A 89 -15.19 -1.03 1.24
CA ALA A 89 -14.96 0.07 0.32
C ALA A 89 -15.87 1.29 0.60
N ASP A 90 -17.11 1.02 1.02
CA ASP A 90 -18.12 2.05 1.34
C ASP A 90 -18.41 2.15 2.84
N HIS A 91 -17.67 1.39 3.67
CA HIS A 91 -17.75 1.54 5.11
C HIS A 91 -17.08 2.87 5.53
N PRO A 92 -17.71 3.69 6.40
CA PRO A 92 -17.18 5.02 6.77
C PRO A 92 -15.77 4.96 7.37
N GLN A 93 -15.48 3.90 8.13
CA GLN A 93 -14.17 3.63 8.73
C GLN A 93 -13.37 2.54 7.99
N GLY A 94 -13.79 2.16 6.78
CA GLY A 94 -13.05 1.14 6.02
C GLY A 94 -13.01 -0.26 6.65
N ILE A 95 -13.96 -0.59 7.53
CA ILE A 95 -13.93 -1.83 8.30
C ILE A 95 -14.53 -2.96 7.47
N SER A 96 -13.77 -4.04 7.28
CA SER A 96 -14.30 -5.28 6.73
C SER A 96 -15.08 -6.06 7.79
N LYS A 97 -16.38 -6.26 7.56
CA LYS A 97 -17.24 -7.03 8.47
C LYS A 97 -16.97 -8.52 8.32
N SER A 98 -16.79 -8.97 7.08
CA SER A 98 -16.49 -10.36 6.74
C SER A 98 -15.18 -10.84 7.37
N GLU A 99 -14.12 -10.02 7.38
CA GLU A 99 -12.88 -10.33 8.08
C GLU A 99 -13.07 -10.38 9.60
N LYS A 100 -13.79 -9.42 10.19
CA LYS A 100 -14.11 -9.44 11.63
C LYS A 100 -14.84 -10.72 12.04
N THR A 101 -15.78 -11.19 11.23
CA THR A 101 -16.48 -12.45 11.47
C THR A 101 -15.56 -13.67 11.32
N ALA A 102 -14.65 -13.66 10.34
CA ALA A 102 -13.73 -14.76 10.08
C ALA A 102 -12.63 -14.89 11.15
N LYS A 103 -12.09 -13.78 11.66
CA LYS A 103 -11.05 -13.75 12.71
C LYS A 103 -11.44 -14.53 13.96
N ALA A 104 -12.73 -14.61 14.28
CA ALA A 104 -13.23 -15.37 15.42
C ALA A 104 -13.03 -16.89 15.30
N LYS A 105 -12.74 -17.43 14.10
CA LYS A 105 -12.85 -18.87 13.81
C LYS A 105 -11.53 -19.61 13.58
N ALA A 106 -10.37 -18.93 13.53
CA ALA A 106 -9.03 -19.52 13.32
C ALA A 106 -8.94 -20.59 12.19
N PHE A 107 -9.87 -20.55 11.24
CA PHE A 107 -10.07 -21.57 10.22
C PHE A 107 -9.36 -21.16 8.94
N ILE A 108 -8.51 -22.05 8.43
CA ILE A 108 -7.83 -21.86 7.15
C ILE A 108 -8.72 -22.46 6.05
N LYS A 109 -9.16 -21.63 5.11
CA LYS A 109 -10.04 -22.06 4.01
C LYS A 109 -9.27 -22.95 3.03
N VAL A 110 -9.80 -24.14 2.77
CA VAL A 110 -9.43 -24.93 1.59
C VAL A 110 -10.30 -24.46 0.42
N LEU A 111 -9.66 -23.91 -0.61
CA LEU A 111 -10.36 -23.40 -1.80
C LEU A 111 -10.82 -24.54 -2.70
N ASN A 112 -12.01 -24.40 -3.28
CA ASN A 112 -12.48 -25.29 -4.33
C ASN A 112 -11.91 -24.88 -5.71
N LYS A 113 -12.22 -25.64 -6.77
CA LYS A 113 -11.67 -25.38 -8.13
C LYS A 113 -12.01 -23.98 -8.67
N GLU A 114 -13.23 -23.52 -8.47
CA GLU A 114 -13.69 -22.20 -8.92
C GLU A 114 -12.99 -21.08 -8.17
N GLU A 115 -12.87 -21.22 -6.84
CA GLU A 115 -12.17 -20.24 -6.00
C GLU A 115 -10.68 -20.16 -6.33
N ILE A 116 -10.03 -21.29 -6.64
CA ILE A 116 -8.64 -21.31 -7.10
C ILE A 116 -8.50 -20.53 -8.41
N GLU A 117 -9.43 -20.69 -9.35
CA GLU A 117 -9.38 -19.98 -10.63
C GLU A 117 -9.63 -18.47 -10.48
N GLY A 118 -10.53 -18.10 -9.56
CA GLY A 118 -10.74 -16.70 -9.17
C GLY A 118 -9.46 -16.06 -8.64
N VAL A 119 -8.78 -16.74 -7.69
CA VAL A 119 -7.49 -16.27 -7.14
C VAL A 119 -6.40 -16.21 -8.21
N ARG A 120 -6.28 -17.21 -9.10
CA ARG A 120 -5.32 -17.16 -10.22
C ARG A 120 -5.54 -15.94 -11.11
N THR A 121 -6.80 -15.67 -11.44
CA THR A 121 -7.17 -14.55 -12.31
C THR A 121 -6.75 -13.22 -11.67
N VAL A 122 -7.15 -12.96 -10.42
CA VAL A 122 -6.83 -11.70 -9.76
C VAL A 122 -5.33 -11.54 -9.48
N CYS A 123 -4.61 -12.60 -9.13
CA CYS A 123 -3.15 -12.53 -8.95
C CYS A 123 -2.42 -12.23 -10.27
N LYS A 124 -2.90 -12.75 -11.40
CA LYS A 124 -2.35 -12.39 -12.72
C LYS A 124 -2.58 -10.91 -13.02
N LEU A 125 -3.79 -10.40 -12.79
CA LEU A 125 -4.10 -8.98 -12.98
C LEU A 125 -3.26 -8.09 -12.05
N ALA A 126 -3.07 -8.49 -10.79
CA ALA A 126 -2.25 -7.75 -9.84
C ALA A 126 -0.79 -7.68 -10.30
N ARG A 127 -0.23 -8.79 -10.83
CA ARG A 127 1.11 -8.78 -11.46
C ARG A 127 1.19 -7.77 -12.61
N GLU A 128 0.22 -7.79 -13.53
CA GLU A 128 0.23 -6.83 -14.64
C GLU A 128 0.19 -5.37 -14.16
N VAL A 129 -0.59 -5.07 -13.12
CA VAL A 129 -0.64 -3.73 -12.52
C VAL A 129 0.68 -3.36 -11.83
N LEU A 130 1.29 -4.29 -11.09
CA LEU A 130 2.60 -4.08 -10.49
C LEU A 130 3.64 -3.75 -11.56
N ASP A 131 3.67 -4.50 -12.67
CA ASP A 131 4.63 -4.28 -13.75
C ASP A 131 4.44 -2.90 -14.41
N ILE A 132 3.19 -2.46 -14.58
CA ILE A 132 2.86 -1.12 -15.09
C ILE A 132 3.32 -0.03 -14.12
N GLY A 133 3.06 -0.20 -12.81
CA GLY A 133 3.53 0.73 -11.78
C GLY A 133 5.06 0.79 -11.73
N ALA A 134 5.72 -0.37 -11.77
CA ALA A 134 7.17 -0.50 -11.74
C ALA A 134 7.85 0.22 -12.91
N ALA A 135 7.25 0.19 -14.11
CA ALA A 135 7.77 0.88 -15.29
C ALA A 135 7.82 2.42 -15.13
N THR A 136 7.16 2.98 -14.12
CA THR A 136 7.20 4.42 -13.82
C THR A 136 8.31 4.81 -12.84
N VAL A 137 8.97 3.84 -12.19
CA VAL A 137 10.01 4.09 -11.18
C VAL A 137 11.25 4.70 -11.82
N LYS A 138 11.49 5.98 -11.53
CA LYS A 138 12.69 6.73 -11.93
C LYS A 138 12.84 8.00 -11.09
N PRO A 139 14.04 8.62 -11.03
CA PRO A 139 14.23 9.90 -10.36
C PRO A 139 13.24 10.97 -10.84
N GLY A 140 12.73 11.78 -9.91
CA GLY A 140 11.79 12.88 -10.16
C GLY A 140 10.32 12.49 -10.25
N VAL A 141 9.98 11.20 -10.25
CA VAL A 141 8.56 10.76 -10.21
C VAL A 141 8.08 10.75 -8.77
N THR A 142 6.90 11.33 -8.49
CA THR A 142 6.32 11.29 -7.14
C THR A 142 5.67 9.95 -6.84
N THR A 143 5.66 9.55 -5.57
CA THR A 143 4.93 8.33 -5.17
C THR A 143 3.42 8.45 -5.44
N ASP A 144 2.82 9.64 -5.33
CA ASP A 144 1.42 9.89 -5.72
C ASP A 144 1.14 9.70 -7.23
N GLU A 145 2.14 9.93 -8.08
CA GLU A 145 2.04 9.68 -9.53
C GLU A 145 2.08 8.17 -9.83
N ILE A 146 2.92 7.41 -9.12
CA ILE A 146 2.95 5.95 -9.22
C ILE A 146 1.60 5.36 -8.75
N ASP A 147 1.04 5.86 -7.65
CA ASP A 147 -0.31 5.49 -7.19
C ASP A 147 -1.39 5.80 -8.22
N ARG A 148 -1.29 6.95 -8.92
CA ARG A 148 -2.21 7.29 -10.02
C ARG A 148 -2.19 6.22 -11.11
N VAL A 149 -1.00 5.84 -11.55
CA VAL A 149 -0.82 4.85 -12.61
C VAL A 149 -1.32 3.48 -12.19
N ILE A 150 -1.02 3.05 -10.95
CA ILE A 150 -1.52 1.79 -10.39
C ILE A 150 -3.06 1.82 -10.26
N HIS A 151 -3.63 2.94 -9.81
CA HIS A 151 -5.07 3.12 -9.72
C HIS A 151 -5.72 2.95 -11.09
N GLU A 152 -5.29 3.72 -12.08
CA GLU A 152 -5.84 3.70 -13.44
C GLU A 152 -5.72 2.31 -14.07
N ALA A 153 -4.54 1.68 -13.99
CA ALA A 153 -4.32 0.33 -14.49
C ALA A 153 -5.19 -0.73 -13.80
N THR A 154 -5.56 -0.50 -12.54
CA THR A 154 -6.50 -1.35 -11.79
C THR A 154 -7.93 -1.16 -12.30
N ILE A 155 -8.36 0.09 -12.52
CA ILE A 155 -9.68 0.42 -13.08
C ILE A 155 -9.85 -0.16 -14.48
N GLU A 156 -8.83 -0.06 -15.34
CA GLU A 156 -8.83 -0.62 -16.70
C GLU A 156 -9.02 -2.14 -16.74
N ARG A 157 -8.80 -2.83 -15.61
CA ARG A 157 -8.97 -4.28 -15.44
C ARG A 157 -10.28 -4.64 -14.73
N ASP A 158 -11.26 -3.74 -14.70
CA ASP A 158 -12.53 -3.90 -14.00
C ASP A 158 -12.33 -4.39 -12.56
N SER A 159 -11.32 -3.84 -11.88
CA SER A 159 -10.87 -4.28 -10.57
C SER A 159 -10.84 -3.12 -9.58
N TYR A 160 -11.00 -3.44 -8.29
CA TYR A 160 -10.91 -2.47 -7.22
C TYR A 160 -9.51 -2.51 -6.59
N PRO A 161 -8.83 -1.37 -6.36
CA PRO A 161 -7.55 -1.35 -5.65
C PRO A 161 -7.78 -1.64 -4.16
N SER A 162 -7.48 -2.85 -3.70
CA SER A 162 -7.87 -3.34 -2.37
C SER A 162 -7.43 -2.45 -1.22
N PRO A 163 -6.23 -1.82 -1.21
CA PRO A 163 -5.84 -0.90 -0.15
C PRO A 163 -6.77 0.31 0.00
N LEU A 164 -7.46 0.73 -1.06
CA LEU A 164 -8.27 1.94 -1.04
C LEU A 164 -9.40 1.82 -0.02
N ASN A 165 -9.44 2.77 0.93
CA ASN A 165 -10.36 2.79 2.06
C ASN A 165 -10.30 1.55 2.98
N TYR A 166 -9.34 0.62 2.83
CA TYR A 166 -9.17 -0.47 3.80
C TYR A 166 -8.66 0.12 5.12
N TYR A 167 -9.48 0.05 6.18
CA TYR A 167 -9.26 0.78 7.44
C TYR A 167 -8.87 2.26 7.23
N GLU A 168 -9.59 2.94 6.32
CA GLU A 168 -9.40 4.35 5.96
C GLU A 168 -8.09 4.67 5.22
N PHE A 169 -7.31 3.65 4.80
CA PHE A 169 -6.11 3.88 4.01
C PHE A 169 -6.44 4.72 2.74
N PRO A 170 -5.69 5.81 2.48
CA PRO A 170 -6.17 6.88 1.59
C PRO A 170 -5.86 6.68 0.10
N LYS A 171 -5.05 5.66 -0.23
CA LYS A 171 -4.45 5.46 -1.56
C LYS A 171 -4.71 4.04 -2.08
N SER A 172 -4.34 3.79 -3.33
CA SER A 172 -4.66 2.58 -4.09
C SER A 172 -3.59 1.50 -3.95
N CYS A 173 -2.39 1.87 -3.53
CA CYS A 173 -1.25 0.99 -3.25
C CYS A 173 -0.43 1.53 -2.07
N CYS A 174 0.50 0.72 -1.57
CA CYS A 174 1.53 1.22 -0.65
C CYS A 174 2.85 1.44 -1.40
N ILE A 175 3.56 2.50 -1.06
CA ILE A 175 4.87 2.82 -1.64
C ILE A 175 5.84 3.13 -0.51
N SER A 176 6.79 2.22 -0.30
CA SER A 176 7.68 2.25 0.87
C SER A 176 9.12 2.50 0.41
N VAL A 177 9.60 3.72 0.65
CA VAL A 177 10.94 4.17 0.25
C VAL A 177 11.92 3.97 1.41
N ASN A 178 13.13 3.49 1.12
CA ASN A 178 14.27 3.38 2.05
C ASN A 178 13.90 2.83 3.44
N GLU A 179 13.94 3.66 4.51
CA GLU A 179 13.68 3.22 5.89
C GLU A 179 12.22 2.87 6.19
N VAL A 180 11.29 3.08 5.26
CA VAL A 180 9.89 2.68 5.40
C VAL A 180 9.76 1.18 5.18
N ILE A 181 9.41 0.43 6.23
CA ILE A 181 9.29 -1.04 6.19
C ILE A 181 8.15 -1.50 5.27
N CYS A 182 6.95 -0.97 5.48
CA CYS A 182 5.76 -1.26 4.69
C CYS A 182 4.71 -0.16 4.88
N HIS A 183 3.63 -0.20 4.09
CA HIS A 183 2.48 0.70 4.20
C HIS A 183 2.79 2.20 4.08
N GLY A 184 3.87 2.56 3.36
CA GLY A 184 4.11 3.96 3.01
C GLY A 184 2.95 4.52 2.19
N ILE A 185 2.45 5.69 2.57
CA ILE A 185 1.32 6.35 1.89
C ILE A 185 1.88 7.16 0.71
N PRO A 186 1.43 6.89 -0.54
CA PRO A 186 1.76 7.72 -1.69
C PRO A 186 1.47 9.21 -1.45
N ASP A 187 2.47 10.05 -1.69
CA ASP A 187 2.49 11.48 -1.39
C ASP A 187 3.28 12.28 -2.43
N ARG A 188 3.57 13.55 -2.14
CA ARG A 188 4.23 14.46 -3.08
C ARG A 188 5.75 14.29 -3.15
N ARG A 189 6.34 13.32 -2.46
CA ARG A 189 7.79 13.06 -2.50
C ARG A 189 8.17 12.49 -3.85
N GLU A 190 9.05 13.19 -4.53
CA GLU A 190 9.78 12.68 -5.70
C GLU A 190 10.79 11.62 -5.27
N LEU A 191 10.86 10.53 -6.02
CA LEU A 191 11.95 9.56 -5.90
C LEU A 191 13.27 10.23 -6.30
N VAL A 192 14.34 9.95 -5.57
CA VAL A 192 15.67 10.47 -5.87
C VAL A 192 16.59 9.33 -6.31
N GLU A 193 17.58 9.64 -7.15
CA GLU A 193 18.58 8.65 -7.54
C GLU A 193 19.29 8.10 -6.29
N GLY A 194 19.43 6.77 -6.23
CA GLY A 194 19.95 6.06 -5.06
C GLY A 194 18.89 5.53 -4.11
N ASP A 195 17.62 5.93 -4.24
CA ASP A 195 16.52 5.34 -3.46
C ASP A 195 16.32 3.86 -3.82
N ILE A 196 15.84 3.07 -2.84
CA ILE A 196 15.11 1.83 -3.09
C ILE A 196 13.64 2.04 -2.74
N VAL A 197 12.73 1.48 -3.56
CA VAL A 197 11.29 1.67 -3.38
C VAL A 197 10.53 0.38 -3.56
N ASN A 198 9.78 -0.02 -2.54
CA ASN A 198 8.83 -1.13 -2.61
C ASN A 198 7.46 -0.63 -3.09
N LEU A 199 6.88 -1.32 -4.07
CA LEU A 199 5.50 -1.11 -4.51
C LEU A 199 4.66 -2.32 -4.11
N ASP A 200 3.65 -2.09 -3.27
CA ASP A 200 2.73 -3.13 -2.78
C ASP A 200 1.34 -2.95 -3.39
N VAL A 201 0.96 -3.94 -4.20
CA VAL A 201 -0.20 -3.87 -5.10
C VAL A 201 -1.13 -5.03 -4.81
N SER A 202 -2.37 -4.69 -4.43
CA SER A 202 -3.41 -5.69 -4.23
C SER A 202 -4.70 -5.28 -4.94
N LEU A 203 -5.28 -6.22 -5.70
CA LEU A 203 -6.50 -6.03 -6.48
C LEU A 203 -7.63 -6.86 -5.91
N TYR A 204 -8.85 -6.36 -6.02
CA TYR A 204 -10.07 -7.11 -5.80
C TYR A 204 -10.81 -7.24 -7.13
N HIS A 205 -11.00 -8.48 -7.57
CA HIS A 205 -11.64 -8.81 -8.84
C HIS A 205 -12.58 -9.99 -8.68
N LYS A 206 -13.85 -9.81 -9.06
CA LYS A 206 -14.87 -10.87 -9.06
C LYS A 206 -14.97 -11.63 -7.74
N GLY A 207 -14.93 -10.90 -6.62
CA GLY A 207 -15.04 -11.49 -5.29
C GLY A 207 -13.75 -12.02 -4.66
N PHE A 208 -12.58 -11.86 -5.28
CA PHE A 208 -11.29 -12.36 -4.77
C PHE A 208 -10.22 -11.26 -4.74
N HIS A 209 -9.34 -11.32 -3.75
CA HIS A 209 -8.15 -10.49 -3.65
C HIS A 209 -6.92 -11.23 -4.20
N GLY A 210 -6.03 -10.50 -4.85
CA GLY A 210 -4.68 -10.93 -5.21
C GLY A 210 -3.68 -9.86 -4.75
N ASP A 211 -2.52 -10.29 -4.28
CA ASP A 211 -1.59 -9.42 -3.54
C ASP A 211 -0.14 -9.82 -3.80
N LEU A 212 0.71 -8.82 -4.08
CA LEU A 212 2.14 -8.97 -4.30
C LEU A 212 2.86 -7.62 -4.20
N ASN A 213 4.16 -7.67 -3.88
CA ASN A 213 5.04 -6.51 -3.92
C ASN A 213 6.45 -6.86 -4.39
N GLU A 214 7.17 -5.85 -4.87
CA GLU A 214 8.59 -5.94 -5.21
C GLU A 214 9.29 -4.62 -4.88
N THR A 215 10.60 -4.70 -4.61
CA THR A 215 11.47 -3.55 -4.34
C THR A 215 12.34 -3.25 -5.55
N TYR A 216 12.31 -1.99 -6.00
CA TYR A 216 12.97 -1.51 -7.21
C TYR A 216 14.08 -0.50 -6.88
N PRO A 217 15.20 -0.52 -7.62
CA PRO A 217 16.18 0.56 -7.58
C PRO A 217 15.66 1.81 -8.29
N VAL A 218 15.94 2.99 -7.74
CA VAL A 218 15.70 4.27 -8.41
C VAL A 218 17.00 4.79 -9.00
N GLY A 219 17.17 4.62 -10.31
CA GLY A 219 18.44 4.95 -10.97
C GLY A 219 19.57 4.03 -10.53
N ILE A 220 20.77 4.58 -10.32
CA ILE A 220 21.90 3.82 -9.78
C ILE A 220 21.85 3.83 -8.25
N ILE A 221 21.90 2.64 -7.65
CA ILE A 221 21.92 2.43 -6.19
C ILE A 221 23.27 1.85 -5.73
N ASP A 222 23.57 1.95 -4.44
CA ASP A 222 24.79 1.42 -3.85
C ASP A 222 24.78 -0.11 -3.71
N GLU A 223 25.96 -0.70 -3.46
CA GLU A 223 26.13 -2.15 -3.34
C GLU A 223 25.37 -2.77 -2.15
N GLU A 224 25.21 -2.03 -1.05
CA GLU A 224 24.49 -2.50 0.13
C GLU A 224 22.99 -2.60 -0.15
N SER A 225 22.42 -1.61 -0.84
CA SER A 225 21.05 -1.60 -1.33
C SER A 225 20.79 -2.74 -2.32
N ILE A 226 21.71 -3.00 -3.26
CA ILE A 226 21.61 -4.16 -4.18
C ILE A 226 21.61 -5.46 -3.38
N LYS A 227 22.53 -5.61 -2.42
CA LYS A 227 22.63 -6.79 -1.57
C LYS A 227 21.36 -7.00 -0.74
N LEU A 228 20.77 -5.92 -0.19
CA LEU A 228 19.55 -5.98 0.60
C LEU A 228 18.37 -6.48 -0.23
N ILE A 229 18.13 -5.89 -1.42
CA ILE A 229 17.06 -6.31 -2.34
C ILE A 229 17.23 -7.79 -2.70
N LYS A 230 18.44 -8.19 -3.10
CA LYS A 230 18.74 -9.58 -3.45
C LYS A 230 18.52 -10.53 -2.28
N THR A 231 18.99 -10.16 -1.08
CA THR A 231 18.83 -10.99 0.12
C THR A 231 17.35 -11.17 0.48
N ALA A 232 16.54 -10.12 0.39
CA ALA A 232 15.11 -10.19 0.64
C ALA A 232 14.41 -11.13 -0.36
N LYS A 233 14.77 -11.04 -1.65
CA LYS A 233 14.26 -11.96 -2.69
C LYS A 233 14.70 -13.41 -2.45
N ASP A 234 15.97 -13.64 -2.13
CA ASP A 234 16.48 -14.98 -1.83
C ASP A 234 15.80 -15.59 -0.59
N CYS A 235 15.45 -14.78 0.41
CA CYS A 235 14.65 -15.22 1.56
C CYS A 235 13.25 -15.69 1.14
N LEU A 236 12.57 -14.91 0.31
CA LEU A 236 11.24 -15.23 -0.20
C LEU A 236 11.27 -16.52 -1.03
N ASP A 237 12.18 -16.62 -2.01
CA ASP A 237 12.28 -17.77 -2.92
C ASP A 237 12.54 -19.07 -2.12
N LYS A 238 13.48 -19.03 -1.14
CA LYS A 238 13.76 -20.19 -0.26
C LYS A 238 12.57 -20.60 0.61
N ALA A 239 11.76 -19.63 1.06
CA ALA A 239 10.55 -19.93 1.82
C ALA A 239 9.49 -20.58 0.91
N ILE A 240 9.30 -20.07 -0.31
CA ILE A 240 8.38 -20.63 -1.31
C ILE A 240 8.75 -22.08 -1.65
N ASP A 241 10.04 -22.38 -1.83
CA ASP A 241 10.53 -23.74 -2.11
C ASP A 241 10.16 -24.76 -1.01
N CYS A 242 9.88 -24.31 0.21
CA CYS A 242 9.45 -25.18 1.30
C CYS A 242 7.94 -25.49 1.28
N VAL A 243 7.15 -24.72 0.53
CA VAL A 243 5.68 -24.79 0.58
C VAL A 243 5.16 -26.07 -0.07
N LYS A 244 4.67 -26.98 0.76
CA LYS A 244 4.01 -28.23 0.34
C LYS A 244 3.10 -28.77 1.46
N PRO A 245 2.15 -29.66 1.16
CA PRO A 245 1.34 -30.32 2.20
C PRO A 245 2.22 -30.92 3.30
N GLY A 246 1.86 -30.64 4.56
CA GLY A 246 2.57 -31.12 5.75
C GLY A 246 3.71 -30.21 6.24
N PHE A 247 4.15 -29.20 5.48
CA PHE A 247 5.08 -28.19 5.99
C PHE A 247 4.37 -27.21 6.93
N LEU A 248 5.03 -26.80 8.02
CA LEU A 248 4.42 -25.93 9.03
C LEU A 248 4.59 -24.46 8.66
N TYR A 249 3.52 -23.65 8.78
CA TYR A 249 3.60 -22.21 8.52
C TYR A 249 4.65 -21.51 9.38
N ARG A 250 4.79 -21.92 10.66
CA ARG A 250 5.77 -21.36 11.60
C ARG A 250 7.23 -21.58 11.20
N ASP A 251 7.51 -22.61 10.39
CA ASP A 251 8.89 -22.99 10.05
C ASP A 251 9.44 -22.15 8.89
N LEU A 252 8.57 -21.47 8.13
CA LEU A 252 8.97 -20.55 7.05
C LEU A 252 9.84 -19.40 7.60
N GLY A 253 9.48 -18.86 8.76
CA GLY A 253 10.27 -17.79 9.38
C GLY A 253 11.67 -18.21 9.80
N ALA A 254 11.89 -19.48 10.14
CA ALA A 254 13.23 -20.00 10.43
C ALA A 254 14.11 -20.08 9.16
N VAL A 255 13.51 -20.44 8.02
CA VAL A 255 14.20 -20.44 6.71
C VAL A 255 14.62 -19.02 6.32
N ILE A 256 13.69 -18.06 6.44
CA ILE A 256 13.92 -16.65 6.13
C ILE A 256 15.00 -16.06 7.05
N GLU A 257 14.83 -16.16 8.37
CA GLU A 257 15.75 -15.53 9.33
C GLU A 257 17.16 -16.10 9.25
N LYS A 258 17.32 -17.40 8.94
CA LYS A 258 18.63 -18.00 8.69
C LYS A 258 19.32 -17.36 7.49
N ASN A 259 18.62 -17.16 6.37
CA ASN A 259 19.20 -16.56 5.17
C ASN A 259 19.52 -15.06 5.37
N ALA A 260 18.61 -14.31 6.01
CA ALA A 260 18.83 -12.91 6.33
C ALA A 260 20.07 -12.72 7.22
N LYS A 261 20.19 -13.48 8.32
CA LYS A 261 21.35 -13.39 9.24
C LYS A 261 22.66 -13.76 8.56
N ALA A 262 22.66 -14.79 7.69
CA ALA A 262 23.85 -15.16 6.94
C ALA A 262 24.36 -14.05 6.00
N ASN A 263 23.49 -13.09 5.65
CA ASN A 263 23.82 -11.94 4.82
C ASN A 263 23.94 -10.62 5.60
N ASN A 264 23.97 -10.66 6.94
CA ASN A 264 24.01 -9.52 7.84
C ASN A 264 22.75 -8.63 7.81
N CYS A 265 21.59 -9.20 7.50
CA CYS A 265 20.29 -8.53 7.58
C CYS A 265 19.49 -9.00 8.80
N SER A 266 18.55 -8.17 9.25
CA SER A 266 17.55 -8.51 10.27
C SER A 266 16.17 -8.73 9.65
N VAL A 267 15.23 -9.28 10.43
CA VAL A 267 13.85 -9.55 9.98
C VAL A 267 12.88 -8.76 10.85
N ALA A 268 11.98 -8.00 10.21
CA ALA A 268 10.90 -7.29 10.89
C ALA A 268 9.94 -8.27 11.59
N ARG A 269 9.50 -7.93 12.81
CA ARG A 269 8.70 -8.81 13.67
C ARG A 269 7.25 -8.37 13.90
N THR A 270 6.92 -7.15 13.52
CA THR A 270 5.59 -6.52 13.70
C THR A 270 4.59 -6.84 12.60
N TYR A 271 5.07 -7.35 11.45
CA TYR A 271 4.25 -7.71 10.30
C TYR A 271 4.50 -9.16 9.89
N CYS A 272 3.50 -9.80 9.30
CA CYS A 272 3.53 -11.19 8.87
C CYS A 272 2.81 -11.36 7.54
N GLY A 273 3.09 -12.44 6.82
CA GLY A 273 2.23 -12.90 5.74
C GLY A 273 0.85 -13.32 6.27
N HIS A 274 -0.10 -13.52 5.37
CA HIS A 274 -1.50 -13.80 5.71
C HIS A 274 -2.14 -14.77 4.72
N GLY A 275 -3.27 -15.35 5.11
CA GLY A 275 -4.21 -15.94 4.17
C GLY A 275 -4.88 -14.83 3.35
N ILE A 276 -5.17 -15.16 2.09
CA ILE A 276 -5.84 -14.27 1.14
C ILE A 276 -6.74 -15.09 0.20
N HIS A 277 -7.94 -14.58 -0.06
CA HIS A 277 -8.90 -15.12 -1.03
C HIS A 277 -10.04 -14.11 -1.20
N ARG A 278 -11.29 -14.48 -0.89
CA ARG A 278 -12.42 -13.55 -0.71
C ARG A 278 -12.25 -12.51 0.40
N LEU A 279 -11.29 -12.73 1.30
CA LEU A 279 -10.92 -11.80 2.37
C LEU A 279 -9.53 -11.27 2.01
N PHE A 280 -9.27 -9.99 2.30
CA PHE A 280 -7.98 -9.38 2.01
C PHE A 280 -6.93 -9.95 2.98
N HIS A 281 -7.26 -9.97 4.28
CA HIS A 281 -6.42 -10.57 5.32
C HIS A 281 -7.21 -11.60 6.16
N CYS A 282 -6.78 -12.85 6.13
CA CYS A 282 -7.35 -13.92 6.95
C CYS A 282 -6.29 -14.92 7.46
N ALA A 283 -6.73 -15.96 8.16
CA ALA A 283 -5.84 -17.01 8.63
C ALA A 283 -5.24 -17.81 7.45
N PRO A 284 -3.99 -18.27 7.55
CA PRO A 284 -3.09 -18.17 8.70
C PRO A 284 -2.31 -16.84 8.75
N ASN A 285 -1.88 -16.43 9.95
CA ASN A 285 -0.77 -15.49 10.07
C ASN A 285 0.55 -16.25 9.86
N ILE A 286 1.48 -15.69 9.09
CA ILE A 286 2.74 -16.35 8.71
C ILE A 286 3.92 -15.45 9.11
N PRO A 287 4.46 -15.56 10.34
CA PRO A 287 5.61 -14.77 10.76
C PRO A 287 6.86 -15.06 9.92
N HIS A 288 7.64 -14.03 9.64
CA HIS A 288 8.87 -14.13 8.84
C HIS A 288 10.12 -14.44 9.67
N TYR A 289 10.01 -14.42 11.00
CA TYR A 289 11.10 -14.70 11.94
C TYR A 289 10.95 -16.10 12.55
N ALA A 290 12.06 -16.67 13.02
CA ALA A 290 12.06 -17.95 13.71
C ALA A 290 11.28 -17.85 15.03
N ILE A 291 10.28 -18.71 15.19
CA ILE A 291 9.54 -18.85 16.45
C ILE A 291 10.27 -19.90 17.29
N VAL A 292 10.81 -19.50 18.43
CA VAL A 292 11.43 -20.41 19.39
C VAL A 292 10.38 -20.81 20.42
N THR A 293 9.93 -22.06 20.37
CA THR A 293 9.05 -22.64 21.40
C THR A 293 9.88 -23.48 22.36
N GLU A 294 9.80 -23.24 23.68
CA GLU A 294 10.54 -24.00 24.71
C GLU A 294 10.23 -25.52 24.70
N THR A 295 9.16 -25.96 24.02
CA THR A 295 8.70 -27.37 23.99
C THR A 295 8.62 -28.00 22.60
N GLY A 296 9.11 -27.34 21.55
CA GLY A 296 9.20 -27.90 20.19
C GLY A 296 7.88 -28.16 19.44
N VAL A 297 6.69 -27.93 20.03
CA VAL A 297 5.40 -28.25 19.39
C VAL A 297 4.38 -27.11 19.52
N GLU A 298 4.24 -26.35 18.45
CA GLU A 298 3.11 -25.48 18.10
C GLU A 298 2.80 -25.76 16.63
N ILE A 299 1.78 -26.59 16.40
CA ILE A 299 1.47 -27.08 15.06
C ILE A 299 0.53 -26.09 14.38
N LEU A 300 1.08 -25.16 13.58
CA LEU A 300 0.31 -24.43 12.56
C LEU A 300 0.34 -25.24 11.26
N THR A 301 -0.42 -26.33 11.20
CA THR A 301 -0.72 -27.04 9.95
C THR A 301 -2.08 -26.62 9.42
N ALA A 302 -2.23 -26.51 8.11
CA ALA A 302 -3.55 -26.55 7.49
C ALA A 302 -4.22 -27.90 7.82
N GLY A 303 -5.29 -27.87 8.61
CA GLY A 303 -6.12 -29.04 8.92
C GLY A 303 -5.81 -29.76 10.23
N LYS A 304 -6.04 -29.12 11.38
CA LYS A 304 -6.64 -29.70 12.60
C LYS A 304 -6.82 -28.59 13.65
N ASN A 305 -7.88 -28.73 14.43
CA ASN A 305 -8.47 -27.70 15.28
C ASN A 305 -7.53 -27.08 16.34
N GLU A 306 -7.91 -25.84 16.71
CA GLU A 306 -7.71 -25.18 18.02
C GLU A 306 -6.32 -24.58 18.35
N ARG A 307 -6.16 -23.25 18.19
CA ARG A 307 -6.28 -22.20 19.25
C ARG A 307 -5.51 -20.92 18.89
N ARG A 308 -5.85 -19.88 19.66
CA ARG A 308 -5.69 -18.43 19.41
C ARG A 308 -4.24 -17.95 19.37
N PHE A 309 -3.98 -17.06 18.41
CA PHE A 309 -2.92 -16.05 18.48
C PHE A 309 -3.56 -14.72 18.89
N VAL A 310 -3.00 -14.03 19.89
CA VAL A 310 -3.40 -12.67 20.29
C VAL A 310 -2.34 -11.71 19.76
N PRO A 311 -2.62 -10.91 18.73
CA PRO A 311 -1.68 -9.90 18.25
C PRO A 311 -1.58 -8.75 19.26
N ASP A 312 -0.35 -8.37 19.60
CA ASP A 312 -0.02 -7.13 20.32
C ASP A 312 -0.40 -5.92 19.44
N PRO A 313 -1.33 -5.05 19.87
CA PRO A 313 -1.83 -3.97 19.05
C PRO A 313 -1.12 -2.67 19.41
N ASN A 314 0.10 -2.41 18.92
CA ASN A 314 0.64 -1.04 18.91
C ASN A 314 1.78 -0.85 17.88
N THR A 315 1.46 -0.02 16.87
CA THR A 315 2.35 0.86 16.07
C THR A 315 3.64 0.27 15.50
N GLY A 316 3.64 0.01 14.20
CA GLY A 316 4.78 -0.42 13.40
C GLY A 316 5.82 0.66 13.10
N VAL A 317 6.42 1.23 14.14
CA VAL A 317 7.77 1.79 14.09
C VAL A 317 8.47 1.46 15.42
N LYS A 318 9.42 0.54 15.36
CA LYS A 318 10.58 0.48 16.26
C LYS A 318 11.79 0.08 15.44
#